data_AF-A0A6L7WL89-F1
#
_entry.id   AF-A0A6L7WL89-F1
#
_cell.length_a   1.000
_cell.length_b   1.000
_cell.length_c   1.000
_cell.angle_alpha   90.00
_cell.angle_beta   90.00
_cell.angle_gamma   90.00
#
_symmetry.space_group_name_H-M   'P 1'
#
loop_
_entity.id
_entity.type
_entity.pdbx_description
1 polymer ?
#
loop_
_entity_poly.entity_id
_entity_poly.type
_entity_poly.pdbx_seq_one_letter_code
_entity_poly.pdbx_strand_id
1 'polypeptide(L)'
;MQIRTPYLVFLGDVPDALAAKTGQGIVDWRPDAVVGQLRLPGCKADLGVAELSVAQAAARGAKTLVIGAVNPGGVLPSTWQSTIIHALHAGLDVASGLHTRLSQLPEVVRAAQRQGRRLFDVRHT
;
A
#
# COMPACT_ATOMS: atom_id res chain seq x y z
N MET A 1 16.12 -6.34 -4.31
CA MET A 1 15.01 -6.35 -3.32
C MET A 1 13.88 -7.24 -3.84
N GLN A 2 13.27 -8.09 -3.00
CA GLN A 2 12.12 -8.93 -3.39
C GLN A 2 10.88 -8.58 -2.55
N ILE A 3 9.85 -8.05 -3.20
CA ILE A 3 8.53 -7.74 -2.59
C ILE A 3 7.65 -8.98 -2.72
N ARG A 4 6.97 -9.37 -1.64
CA ARG A 4 6.24 -10.65 -1.57
C ARG A 4 4.81 -10.50 -2.09
N THR A 5 4.41 -11.36 -3.02
CA THR A 5 3.03 -11.51 -3.49
C THR A 5 2.26 -12.50 -2.63
N PRO A 6 0.92 -12.47 -2.61
CA PRO A 6 0.03 -11.49 -3.27
C PRO A 6 -0.03 -10.10 -2.59
N TYR A 7 -0.58 -9.12 -3.29
CA TYR A 7 -0.62 -7.70 -2.91
C TYR A 7 -2.04 -7.24 -2.58
N LEU A 8 -2.16 -6.41 -1.55
CA LEU A 8 -3.28 -5.48 -1.38
C LEU A 8 -2.83 -4.12 -1.92
N VAL A 9 -3.53 -3.57 -2.91
CA VAL A 9 -3.19 -2.27 -3.48
C VAL A 9 -3.93 -1.16 -2.74
N PHE A 10 -3.19 -0.28 -2.08
CA PHE A 10 -3.75 0.82 -1.31
C PHE A 10 -3.76 2.11 -2.14
N LEU A 11 -4.93 2.73 -2.26
CA LEU A 11 -5.14 3.97 -3.00
C LEU A 11 -5.26 5.21 -2.11
N GLY A 12 -5.42 5.04 -0.81
CA GLY A 12 -5.73 6.18 0.06
C GLY A 12 -7.01 6.87 -0.39
N ASP A 13 -6.99 8.19 -0.43
CA ASP A 13 -8.08 9.10 -0.77
C ASP A 13 -7.81 9.89 -2.07
N VAL A 14 -7.14 9.27 -3.04
CA VAL A 14 -6.73 9.98 -4.28
C VAL A 14 -7.91 10.53 -5.09
N PRO A 15 -7.73 11.70 -5.74
CA PRO A 15 -8.84 12.43 -6.37
C PRO A 15 -9.23 11.91 -7.76
N ASP A 16 -8.42 11.06 -8.39
CA ASP A 16 -8.65 10.59 -9.75
C ASP A 16 -7.82 9.34 -10.09
N ALA A 17 -8.11 8.73 -11.24
CA ALA A 17 -7.41 7.54 -11.74
C ALA A 17 -5.93 7.80 -12.09
N LEU A 18 -5.55 9.03 -12.47
CA LEU A 18 -4.16 9.35 -12.80
C LEU A 18 -3.28 9.24 -11.56
N ALA A 19 -3.80 9.65 -10.41
CA ALA A 19 -3.15 9.47 -9.11
C ALA A 19 -3.05 8.00 -8.68
N ALA A 20 -3.85 7.09 -9.24
CA ALA A 20 -3.79 5.65 -8.98
C ALA A 20 -2.98 4.86 -10.02
N LYS A 21 -2.30 5.53 -10.96
CA LYS A 21 -1.62 4.88 -12.11
C LYS A 21 -0.63 3.78 -11.71
N THR A 22 0.01 3.89 -10.55
CA THR A 22 0.92 2.86 -10.05
C THR A 22 0.15 1.60 -9.68
N GLY A 23 -0.95 1.74 -8.94
CA GLY A 23 -1.86 0.65 -8.62
C GLY A 23 -2.48 0.02 -9.86
N GLN A 24 -2.94 0.86 -10.79
CA GLN A 24 -3.51 0.41 -12.07
C GLN A 24 -2.51 -0.42 -12.86
N GLY A 25 -1.27 0.07 -13.01
CA GLY A 25 -0.22 -0.70 -13.68
C GLY A 25 0.05 -2.07 -13.04
N ILE A 26 -0.02 -2.18 -11.71
CA ILE A 26 0.14 -3.48 -11.04
C ILE A 26 -1.00 -4.43 -11.44
N VAL A 27 -2.24 -3.93 -11.45
CA VAL A 27 -3.41 -4.72 -11.85
C VAL A 27 -3.34 -5.13 -13.33
N ASP A 28 -2.97 -4.21 -14.22
CA ASP A 28 -2.89 -4.46 -15.66
C ASP A 28 -1.81 -5.51 -16.00
N TRP A 29 -0.63 -5.39 -15.39
CA TRP A 29 0.53 -6.21 -15.75
C TRP A 29 0.68 -7.47 -14.89
N ARG A 30 0.14 -7.48 -13.68
CA ARG A 30 0.27 -8.57 -12.70
C ARG A 30 -1.05 -8.84 -11.95
N PRO A 31 -2.18 -9.08 -12.65
CA PRO A 31 -3.49 -9.25 -12.01
C PRO A 31 -3.51 -10.40 -11.00
N ASP A 32 -2.85 -11.52 -11.32
CA ASP A 32 -2.77 -12.70 -10.42
C ASP A 32 -2.02 -12.42 -9.11
N ALA A 33 -1.24 -11.35 -9.07
CA ALA A 33 -0.54 -10.93 -7.88
C ALA A 33 -1.41 -10.04 -6.97
N VAL A 34 -2.59 -9.60 -7.38
CA VAL A 34 -3.43 -8.66 -6.65
C VAL A 34 -4.65 -9.37 -6.06
N VAL A 35 -4.80 -9.32 -4.73
CA VAL A 35 -6.01 -9.88 -4.07
C VAL A 35 -7.18 -8.89 -4.06
N GLY A 36 -6.89 -7.60 -4.19
CA GLY A 36 -7.87 -6.52 -4.16
C GLY A 36 -7.23 -5.15 -3.95
N GLN A 37 -8.11 -4.16 -3.78
CA GLN A 37 -7.78 -2.78 -3.49
C GLN A 37 -8.32 -2.35 -2.12
N LEU A 38 -7.73 -1.30 -1.55
CA LEU A 38 -8.21 -0.62 -0.36
C LEU A 38 -8.22 0.90 -0.60
N ARG A 39 -9.40 1.50 -0.43
CA ARG A 39 -9.64 2.95 -0.52
C ARG A 39 -9.99 3.55 0.83
N LEU A 40 -9.62 4.81 1.04
CA LEU A 40 -10.11 5.66 2.12
C LEU A 40 -11.33 6.47 1.65
N PRO A 41 -12.15 6.98 2.59
CA PRO A 41 -13.25 7.88 2.26
C PRO A 41 -12.78 9.06 1.39
N GLY A 42 -13.50 9.32 0.31
CA GLY A 42 -13.18 10.39 -0.65
C GLY A 42 -12.31 9.97 -1.83
N CYS A 43 -11.76 8.74 -1.85
CA CYS A 43 -11.08 8.21 -3.02
C CYS A 43 -12.02 8.12 -4.23
N LYS A 44 -11.62 8.72 -5.36
CA LYS A 44 -12.39 8.66 -6.61
C LYS A 44 -11.79 7.71 -7.64
N ALA A 45 -10.58 7.19 -7.39
CA ALA A 45 -10.00 6.14 -8.20
C ALA A 45 -10.65 4.79 -7.91
N ASP A 46 -10.67 3.92 -8.91
CA ASP A 46 -11.06 2.52 -8.82
C ASP A 46 -10.19 1.71 -9.77
N LEU A 47 -9.60 0.61 -9.32
CA LEU A 47 -8.79 -0.28 -10.17
C LEU A 47 -9.63 -1.41 -10.78
N GLY A 48 -10.92 -1.50 -10.44
CA GLY A 48 -11.81 -2.55 -10.94
C GLY A 48 -11.56 -3.93 -10.32
N VAL A 49 -10.87 -4.00 -9.18
CA VAL A 49 -10.63 -5.23 -8.41
C VAL A 49 -11.44 -5.24 -7.11
N ALA A 50 -11.48 -6.38 -6.42
CA ALA A 50 -12.25 -6.52 -5.18
C ALA A 50 -11.85 -5.47 -4.12
N GLU A 51 -12.83 -4.79 -3.54
CA GLU A 51 -12.61 -3.91 -2.38
C GLU A 51 -12.42 -4.75 -1.11
N LEU A 52 -11.30 -4.56 -0.43
CA LEU A 52 -10.94 -5.33 0.75
C LEU A 52 -10.39 -4.44 1.87
N SER A 53 -10.85 -4.72 3.09
CA SER A 53 -10.12 -4.30 4.29
C SER A 53 -8.78 -5.02 4.41
N VAL A 54 -7.87 -4.45 5.21
CA VAL A 54 -6.59 -5.08 5.57
C VAL A 54 -6.80 -6.51 6.10
N ALA A 55 -7.77 -6.72 6.99
CA ALA A 55 -8.06 -8.02 7.58
C ALA A 55 -8.54 -9.04 6.53
N GLN A 56 -9.43 -8.62 5.62
CA GLN A 56 -9.90 -9.48 4.53
C GLN A 56 -8.77 -9.83 3.56
N ALA A 57 -7.90 -8.87 3.23
CA ALA A 57 -6.76 -9.13 2.37
C ALA A 57 -5.75 -10.09 3.01
N ALA A 58 -5.47 -9.94 4.31
CA ALA A 58 -4.63 -10.86 5.07
C ALA A 58 -5.21 -12.28 5.08
N ALA A 59 -6.53 -12.42 5.31
CA ALA A 59 -7.23 -13.70 5.24
C ALA A 59 -7.18 -14.34 3.83
N ARG A 60 -7.13 -13.51 2.78
CA ARG A 60 -6.91 -13.95 1.39
C ARG A 60 -5.44 -14.17 1.03
N GLY A 61 -4.55 -14.11 2.01
CA GLY A 61 -3.13 -14.44 1.85
C GLY A 61 -2.24 -13.31 1.39
N ALA A 62 -2.73 -12.05 1.33
CA ALA A 62 -1.90 -10.89 1.00
C ALA A 62 -0.64 -10.85 1.87
N LYS A 63 0.51 -10.65 1.23
CA LYS A 63 1.83 -10.59 1.88
C LYS A 63 2.38 -9.17 1.94
N THR A 64 1.93 -8.27 1.07
CA THR A 64 2.40 -6.88 1.07
C THR A 64 1.25 -5.92 0.76
N LEU A 65 1.17 -4.84 1.54
CA LEU A 65 0.41 -3.65 1.19
C LEU A 65 1.27 -2.78 0.27
N VAL A 66 0.82 -2.56 -0.96
CA VAL A 66 1.52 -1.69 -1.92
C VAL A 66 0.82 -0.35 -1.99
N ILE A 67 1.55 0.75 -1.78
CA ILE A 67 1.03 2.10 -2.02
C ILE A 67 0.93 2.29 -3.55
N GLY A 68 -0.27 2.09 -4.08
CA GLY A 68 -0.60 2.22 -5.51
C GLY A 68 -0.97 3.65 -5.92
N ALA A 69 -0.93 4.58 -4.98
CA ALA A 69 -1.26 5.98 -5.18
C ALA A 69 -0.03 6.88 -5.25
N VAL A 70 -0.18 7.97 -6.00
CA VAL A 70 0.78 9.08 -6.08
C VAL A 70 0.06 10.39 -5.79
N ASN A 71 0.81 11.36 -5.28
CA ASN A 71 0.36 12.72 -5.02
C ASN A 71 1.45 13.73 -5.41
N PRO A 72 1.08 15.00 -5.68
CA PRO A 72 2.05 16.06 -5.88
C PRO A 72 3.03 16.14 -4.70
N GLY A 73 4.33 16.19 -5.00
CA GLY A 73 5.40 16.16 -4.00
C GLY A 73 5.76 14.76 -3.45
N GLY A 74 4.95 13.72 -3.74
CA GLY A 74 5.20 12.35 -3.30
C GLY A 74 5.28 12.21 -1.78
N VAL A 75 4.45 12.97 -1.07
CA VAL A 75 4.38 12.99 0.39
C VAL A 75 3.45 11.89 0.88
N LEU A 76 3.79 11.21 1.97
CA LEU A 76 2.88 10.25 2.59
C LEU A 76 1.94 10.97 3.59
N PRO A 77 0.63 11.08 3.33
CA PRO A 77 -0.30 11.77 4.23
C PRO A 77 -0.36 11.09 5.59
N SER A 78 -0.52 11.87 6.67
CA SER A 78 -0.69 11.33 8.03
C SER A 78 -1.91 10.41 8.15
N THR A 79 -2.97 10.71 7.41
CA THR A 79 -4.20 9.90 7.32
C THR A 79 -3.94 8.49 6.81
N TRP A 80 -2.89 8.27 6.01
CA TRP A 80 -2.54 6.96 5.46
C TRP A 80 -1.71 6.13 6.45
N GLN A 81 -1.00 6.77 7.38
CA GLN A 81 -0.09 6.08 8.32
C GLN A 81 -0.83 5.08 9.20
N SER A 82 -2.05 5.41 9.65
CA SER A 82 -2.88 4.49 10.44
C SER A 82 -3.18 3.19 9.69
N THR A 83 -3.48 3.29 8.40
CA THR A 83 -3.75 2.13 7.53
C THR A 83 -2.50 1.30 7.29
N ILE A 84 -1.35 1.96 7.11
CA ILE A 84 -0.04 1.30 6.96
C ILE A 84 0.31 0.53 8.25
N ILE A 85 0.17 1.16 9.41
CA ILE A 85 0.40 0.55 10.71
C ILE A 85 -0.54 -0.66 10.91
N HIS A 86 -1.81 -0.52 10.55
CA HIS A 86 -2.77 -1.62 10.60
C HIS A 86 -2.35 -2.80 9.70
N ALA A 87 -1.86 -2.55 8.48
CA ALA A 87 -1.35 -3.60 7.61
C ALA A 87 -0.14 -4.33 8.20
N LEU A 88 0.78 -3.61 8.84
CA LEU A 88 1.92 -4.19 9.54
C LEU A 88 1.46 -5.10 10.69
N HIS A 89 0.46 -4.65 11.47
CA HIS A 89 -0.15 -5.45 12.54
C HIS A 89 -0.89 -6.69 12.03
N ALA A 90 -1.48 -6.61 10.83
CA ALA A 90 -2.10 -7.76 10.17
C ALA A 90 -1.08 -8.71 9.51
N GLY A 91 0.22 -8.46 9.64
CA GLY A 91 1.28 -9.35 9.17
C GLY A 91 1.76 -9.09 7.75
N LEU A 92 1.31 -8.01 7.10
CA LEU A 92 1.76 -7.62 5.76
C LEU A 92 3.08 -6.82 5.86
N ASP A 93 3.95 -7.00 4.87
CA ASP A 93 5.00 -6.01 4.58
C ASP A 93 4.38 -4.77 3.92
N VAL A 94 5.13 -3.67 3.79
CA VAL A 94 4.65 -2.45 3.11
C VAL A 94 5.66 -2.01 2.06
N ALA A 95 5.18 -1.70 0.85
CA ALA A 95 6.00 -1.16 -0.23
C ALA A 95 5.47 0.19 -0.73
N SER A 96 6.35 1.17 -0.86
CA SER A 96 6.03 2.51 -1.32
C SER A 96 6.95 2.97 -2.44
N GLY A 97 6.36 3.53 -3.49
CA GLY A 97 7.05 4.25 -4.55
C GLY A 97 7.04 5.77 -4.39
N LEU A 98 6.62 6.29 -3.22
CA LEU A 98 6.59 7.72 -2.94
C LEU A 98 7.99 8.30 -2.68
N HIS A 99 8.12 9.62 -2.72
CA HIS A 99 9.39 10.29 -2.40
C HIS A 99 9.67 10.25 -0.89
N THR A 100 8.64 10.44 -0.05
CA THR A 100 8.73 10.21 1.39
C THR A 100 9.03 8.76 1.68
N ARG A 101 10.09 8.52 2.44
CA ARG A 101 10.49 7.18 2.88
C ARG A 101 9.63 6.71 4.04
N LEU A 102 9.17 5.46 3.99
CA LEU A 102 8.54 4.76 5.11
C LEU A 102 9.50 4.71 6.31
N SER A 103 10.80 4.56 6.04
CA SER A 103 11.86 4.56 7.06
C SER A 103 12.05 5.90 7.79
N GLN A 104 11.46 7.00 7.29
CA GLN A 104 11.48 8.31 7.95
C GLN A 104 10.25 8.56 8.84
N LEU A 105 9.31 7.61 8.92
CA LEU A 105 8.10 7.72 9.71
C LEU A 105 8.27 6.89 11.01
N PRO A 106 8.56 7.52 12.17
CA PRO A 106 8.98 6.79 13.36
C PRO A 106 7.93 5.77 13.85
N GLU A 107 6.64 6.08 13.72
CA GLU A 107 5.56 5.17 14.12
C GLU A 107 5.46 3.94 13.22
N VAL A 108 5.62 4.14 11.91
CA VAL A 108 5.63 3.06 10.91
C VAL A 108 6.82 2.14 11.13
N VAL A 109 8.01 2.71 11.37
CA VAL A 109 9.24 1.94 11.66
C VAL A 109 9.07 1.12 12.94
N ARG A 110 8.58 1.73 14.02
CA ARG A 110 8.32 1.02 15.29
C ARG A 110 7.31 -0.12 15.09
N ALA A 111 6.23 0.12 14.34
CA ALA A 111 5.24 -0.91 14.05
C ALA A 111 5.85 -2.08 13.26
N ALA A 112 6.64 -1.78 12.22
CA ALA A 112 7.30 -2.79 11.41
C ALA A 112 8.27 -3.65 12.24
N GLN A 113 9.08 -3.03 13.10
CA GLN A 113 10.02 -3.72 13.99
C GLN A 113 9.29 -4.65 14.98
N ARG A 114 8.23 -4.16 15.64
CA ARG A 114 7.45 -4.97 16.59
C ARG A 114 6.81 -6.20 15.94
N GLN A 115 6.40 -6.08 14.68
CA GLN A 115 5.73 -7.15 13.94
C GLN A 115 6.70 -7.99 13.08
N GLY A 116 8.01 -7.69 13.14
CA GLY A 116 9.02 -8.33 12.29
C GLY A 116 8.68 -8.24 10.80
N ARG A 117 8.13 -7.10 10.36
CA ARG A 117 7.72 -6.83 8.97
C ARG A 117 8.74 -5.93 8.27
N ARG A 118 8.72 -5.98 6.93
CA ARG A 118 9.64 -5.19 6.10
C ARG A 118 8.94 -3.98 5.51
N LEU A 119 9.70 -2.89 5.42
CA LEU A 119 9.34 -1.67 4.72
C LEU A 119 10.21 -1.58 3.46
N PHE A 120 9.59 -1.36 2.31
CA PHE A 120 10.27 -1.28 1.02
C PHE A 120 10.08 0.12 0.43
N ASP A 121 11.16 0.91 0.43
CA ASP A 121 11.23 2.24 -0.18
C ASP A 121 11.76 2.12 -1.62
N VAL A 122 10.90 1.83 -2.59
CA VAL A 122 11.28 1.41 -3.97
C VAL A 122 12.16 2.42 -4.71
N ARG A 123 12.06 3.71 -4.36
CA ARG A 123 12.87 4.80 -4.96
C ARG A 123 14.25 4.98 -4.35
N HIS A 124 14.54 4.32 -3.22
CA HIS A 124 15.73 4.57 -2.42
C HIS A 124 16.52 3.27 -2.15
N THR A 125 16.31 2.26 -3.00
CA THR A 125 16.93 0.93 -2.94
C THR A 125 18.18 0.81 -3.77
#